data_AF-A0A845YCC6-F1
#
_entry.id   AF-A0A845YCC6-F1
#
_cell.length_a   1.000
_cell.length_b   1.000
_cell.length_c   1.000
_cell.angle_alpha   90.00
_cell.angle_beta   90.00
_cell.angle_gamma   90.00
#
_symmetry.space_group_name_H-M   'P 1'
#
loop_
_entity.id
_entity.type
_entity.pdbx_description
1 polymer ?
#
loop_
_entity_poly.entity_id
_entity_poly.type
_entity_poly.pdbx_seq_one_letter_code
_entity_poly.pdbx_strand_id
1 'polypeptide(L)'
;MPIGIKPRKLLTAIAVTALTIAPNLAFFPSASLAQRQQETWEQYSTNRPSSIPSLGLNTQTDFYFGLIHLEMQGRAIQPHQTQYQKEWLAIRDVLKDRLVWTQLLCVDESYGYHLTDYSETITAISDAVFYVRHPKLGGRQIQPHETEFIREWKSISENFPPSLC
;
A
#
# COMPACT_ATOMS: atom_id res chain seq x y z
N MET A 1 3.17 -38.79 54.15
CA MET A 1 2.93 -37.42 53.66
C MET A 1 4.14 -36.99 52.84
N PRO A 2 4.09 -37.01 51.49
CA PRO A 2 5.25 -36.68 50.67
C PRO A 2 5.29 -35.18 50.31
N ILE A 3 6.38 -34.54 50.75
CA ILE A 3 7.26 -33.60 50.03
C ILE A 3 6.61 -32.83 48.85
N GLY A 4 6.29 -31.56 49.11
CA GLY A 4 5.93 -30.57 48.09
C GLY A 4 7.14 -30.13 47.27
N ILE A 5 7.19 -30.59 46.02
CA ILE A 5 8.17 -30.16 45.02
C ILE A 5 7.69 -28.82 44.43
N LYS A 6 8.45 -27.75 44.66
CA LYS A 6 8.28 -26.48 43.93
C LYS A 6 8.75 -26.66 42.48
N PRO A 7 7.97 -26.31 41.44
CA PRO A 7 8.50 -26.25 40.10
C PRO A 7 9.42 -25.03 39.93
N ARG A 8 10.66 -25.32 39.51
CA ARG A 8 11.68 -24.38 39.06
C ARG A 8 11.14 -23.54 37.89
N LYS A 9 11.52 -22.26 37.86
CA LYS A 9 11.45 -21.41 36.67
C LYS A 9 12.24 -22.08 35.53
N LEU A 10 11.55 -22.55 34.48
CA LEU A 10 12.19 -22.85 33.21
C LEU A 10 12.32 -21.53 32.44
N LEU A 11 13.55 -21.05 32.33
CA LEU A 11 13.97 -20.16 31.26
C LEU A 11 13.99 -20.99 29.98
N THR A 12 12.95 -20.87 29.16
CA THR A 12 12.98 -21.41 27.80
C THR A 12 13.67 -20.37 26.91
N ALA A 13 14.95 -20.61 26.62
CA ALA A 13 15.60 -20.00 25.48
C ALA A 13 14.94 -20.53 24.21
N ILE A 14 14.23 -19.68 23.47
CA ILE A 14 13.79 -20.02 22.11
C ILE A 14 15.00 -19.76 21.20
N ALA A 15 15.58 -20.86 20.73
CA ALA A 15 16.56 -20.85 19.66
C ALA A 15 15.93 -20.27 18.39
N VAL A 16 16.55 -19.23 17.83
CA VAL A 16 16.23 -18.71 16.50
C VAL A 16 16.78 -19.70 15.49
N THR A 17 15.96 -20.66 15.07
CA THR A 17 16.28 -21.50 13.92
C THR A 17 15.93 -20.71 12.66
N ALA A 18 16.95 -20.25 11.95
CA ALA A 18 16.80 -19.72 10.60
C ALA A 18 16.25 -20.84 9.70
N LEU A 19 15.00 -20.68 9.22
CA LEU A 19 14.41 -21.54 8.19
C LEU A 19 14.07 -20.68 6.97
N THR A 20 14.85 -20.93 5.93
CA THR A 20 14.66 -20.71 4.49
C THR A 20 13.38 -20.00 4.02
N ILE A 21 13.62 -18.93 3.27
CA ILE A 21 12.71 -18.10 2.49
C ILE A 21 11.80 -18.97 1.58
N ALA A 22 10.49 -18.83 1.77
CA ALA A 22 9.51 -19.03 0.71
C ALA A 22 8.70 -17.74 0.57
N PRO A 23 8.58 -17.14 -0.64
CA PRO A 23 7.78 -15.94 -0.83
C PRO A 23 6.31 -16.37 -0.89
N ASN A 24 5.66 -16.43 0.27
CA ASN A 24 4.20 -16.54 0.33
C ASN A 24 3.60 -15.18 -0.06
N LEU A 25 3.26 -15.06 -1.34
CA LEU A 25 2.33 -14.06 -1.85
C LEU A 25 0.91 -14.40 -1.37
N ALA A 26 0.17 -13.34 -1.03
CA ALA A 26 -1.29 -13.28 -0.85
C ALA A 26 -1.90 -13.83 0.46
N PHE A 27 -1.97 -12.96 1.49
CA PHE A 27 -3.10 -12.93 2.43
C PHE A 27 -3.12 -11.59 3.23
N PHE A 28 -4.11 -10.72 3.02
CA PHE A 28 -4.39 -9.61 3.95
C PHE A 28 -5.91 -9.44 4.16
N PRO A 29 -6.52 -10.17 5.10
CA PRO A 29 -7.91 -9.98 5.47
C PRO A 29 -8.07 -8.72 6.34
N SER A 30 -9.08 -7.93 5.99
CA SER A 30 -9.45 -6.63 6.57
C SER A 30 -9.81 -6.66 8.06
N ALA A 31 -10.23 -7.81 8.62
CA ALA A 31 -10.51 -7.92 10.05
C ALA A 31 -9.24 -7.87 10.93
N SER A 32 -8.04 -8.09 10.36
CA SER A 32 -6.75 -7.99 11.06
C SER A 32 -6.06 -6.63 10.93
N LEU A 33 -6.60 -5.73 10.08
CA LEU A 33 -5.98 -4.43 9.79
C LEU A 33 -6.09 -3.46 10.95
N ALA A 34 -7.23 -3.41 11.65
CA ALA A 34 -7.42 -2.52 12.79
C ALA A 34 -6.51 -2.87 13.98
N GLN A 35 -6.34 -4.16 14.29
CA GLN A 35 -5.43 -4.61 15.34
C GLN A 35 -3.95 -4.43 14.98
N ARG A 36 -3.55 -4.71 13.73
CA ARG A 36 -2.17 -4.41 13.28
C ARG A 36 -1.87 -2.93 13.24
N GLN A 37 -2.85 -2.12 12.85
CA GLN A 37 -2.78 -0.66 12.95
C GLN A 37 -2.52 -0.25 14.41
N GLN A 38 -3.34 -0.72 15.37
CA GLN A 38 -3.17 -0.45 16.81
C GLN A 38 -1.76 -0.76 17.34
N GLU A 39 -1.23 -1.95 17.05
CA GLU A 39 0.10 -2.38 17.53
C GLU A 39 1.26 -1.62 16.86
N THR A 40 1.07 -1.09 15.65
CA THR A 40 2.08 -0.22 15.02
C THR A 40 1.98 1.24 15.48
N TRP A 41 0.81 1.73 15.91
CA TRP A 41 0.60 3.13 16.32
C TRP A 41 1.41 3.54 17.55
N GLU A 42 1.58 2.66 18.54
CA GLU A 42 2.39 2.96 19.74
C GLU A 42 3.89 3.06 19.41
N GLN A 43 4.36 2.39 18.35
CA GLN A 43 5.78 2.34 17.98
C GLN A 43 6.21 3.53 17.09
N TYR A 44 5.30 4.11 16.30
CA TYR A 44 5.60 5.22 15.38
C TYR A 44 5.34 6.63 15.95
N SER A 45 4.64 6.74 17.07
CA SER A 45 4.31 8.04 17.69
C SER A 45 5.51 8.80 18.26
N THR A 46 6.67 8.13 18.44
CA THR A 46 7.87 8.74 19.06
C THR A 46 9.05 8.91 18.12
N ASN A 47 9.03 8.34 16.90
CA ASN A 47 10.15 8.42 15.94
C ASN A 47 9.66 8.54 14.49
N ARG A 48 10.05 9.60 13.79
CA ARG A 48 9.80 9.76 12.34
C ARG A 48 10.57 8.66 11.60
N PRO A 49 9.91 7.78 10.83
CA PRO A 49 10.60 6.76 10.04
C PRO A 49 11.48 7.41 8.98
N SER A 50 12.67 6.86 8.74
CA SER A 50 13.52 7.24 7.61
C SER A 50 12.96 6.79 6.26
N SER A 51 12.07 5.78 6.27
CA SER A 51 11.35 5.24 5.11
C SER A 51 9.96 4.79 5.50
N ILE A 52 9.00 4.85 4.58
CA ILE A 52 7.62 4.40 4.85
C ILE A 52 7.62 2.89 5.14
N PRO A 53 7.01 2.43 6.25
CA PRO A 53 6.80 1.02 6.54
C PRO A 53 5.94 0.36 5.47
N SER A 54 6.26 -0.88 5.11
CA SER A 54 5.53 -1.64 4.08
C SER A 54 4.02 -1.70 4.31
N LEU A 55 3.57 -1.75 5.57
CA LEU A 55 2.13 -1.73 5.88
C LEU A 55 1.48 -0.41 5.46
N GLY A 56 2.07 0.73 5.82
CA GLY A 56 1.55 2.05 5.43
C GLY A 56 1.55 2.25 3.91
N LEU A 57 2.64 1.83 3.25
CA LEU A 57 2.74 1.88 1.79
C LEU A 57 1.68 0.99 1.11
N ASN A 58 1.47 -0.23 1.60
CA ASN A 58 0.48 -1.14 1.05
C ASN A 58 -0.95 -0.61 1.26
N THR A 59 -1.27 -0.09 2.45
CA THR A 59 -2.58 0.51 2.73
C THR A 59 -2.89 1.69 1.80
N GLN A 60 -1.90 2.56 1.56
CA GLN A 60 -2.06 3.67 0.61
C GLN A 60 -2.22 3.12 -0.82
N THR A 61 -1.41 2.12 -1.21
CA THR A 61 -1.53 1.48 -2.53
C THR A 61 -2.92 0.89 -2.75
N ASP A 62 -3.46 0.14 -1.77
CA ASP A 62 -4.80 -0.44 -1.83
C ASP A 62 -5.89 0.62 -2.00
N PHE A 63 -5.75 1.76 -1.32
CA PHE A 63 -6.68 2.88 -1.44
C PHE A 63 -6.71 3.45 -2.86
N TYR A 64 -5.55 3.85 -3.42
CA TYR A 64 -5.50 4.40 -4.78
C TYR A 64 -5.86 3.36 -5.85
N PHE A 65 -5.46 2.11 -5.66
CA PHE A 65 -5.88 1.01 -6.55
C PHE A 65 -7.40 0.83 -6.54
N GLY A 66 -8.02 0.89 -5.36
CA GLY A 66 -9.47 0.77 -5.20
C GLY A 66 -10.27 1.88 -5.88
N LEU A 67 -9.71 3.10 -5.96
CA LEU A 67 -10.34 4.21 -6.68
C LEU A 67 -10.41 3.94 -8.19
N ILE A 68 -9.38 3.33 -8.78
CA ILE A 68 -9.33 3.00 -10.21
C ILE A 68 -10.19 1.77 -10.54
N HIS A 69 -10.31 0.83 -9.60
CA HIS A 69 -10.95 -0.47 -9.79
C HIS A 69 -12.19 -0.65 -8.91
N LEU A 70 -13.19 0.21 -9.07
CA LEU A 70 -14.44 0.16 -8.30
C LEU A 70 -15.16 -1.21 -8.42
N GLU A 71 -14.99 -1.92 -9.54
CA GLU A 71 -15.53 -3.26 -9.78
C GLU A 71 -14.95 -4.34 -8.85
N MET A 72 -13.78 -4.07 -8.26
CA MET A 72 -13.18 -4.97 -7.28
C MET A 72 -13.94 -4.92 -5.96
N GLN A 73 -14.63 -3.82 -5.64
CA GLN A 73 -15.42 -3.66 -4.39
C GLN A 73 -14.61 -4.05 -3.13
N GLY A 74 -13.32 -3.70 -3.11
CA GLY A 74 -12.42 -4.05 -2.00
C GLY A 74 -12.01 -5.52 -1.92
N ARG A 75 -12.36 -6.35 -2.92
CA ARG A 75 -11.88 -7.75 -2.98
C ARG A 75 -10.37 -7.80 -3.22
N ALA A 76 -9.75 -8.82 -2.65
CA ALA A 76 -8.34 -9.08 -2.88
C ALA A 76 -8.06 -9.49 -4.35
N ILE A 77 -6.95 -9.00 -4.88
CA ILE A 77 -6.42 -9.40 -6.19
C ILE A 77 -6.09 -10.90 -6.14
N GLN A 78 -6.63 -11.65 -7.09
CA GLN A 78 -6.42 -13.08 -7.22
C GLN A 78 -5.10 -13.38 -7.98
N PRO A 79 -4.47 -14.56 -7.77
CA PRO A 79 -3.21 -14.92 -8.43
C PRO A 79 -3.26 -14.88 -9.96
N HIS A 80 -4.42 -15.18 -10.57
CA HIS A 80 -4.60 -15.16 -12.02
C HIS A 80 -4.85 -13.75 -12.59
N GLN A 81 -5.16 -12.77 -11.75
CA GLN A 81 -5.42 -11.38 -12.16
C GLN A 81 -4.10 -10.62 -12.35
N THR A 82 -3.28 -11.10 -13.29
CA THR A 82 -1.91 -10.61 -13.50
C THR A 82 -1.86 -9.13 -13.88
N GLN A 83 -2.88 -8.61 -14.57
CA GLN A 83 -2.97 -7.19 -14.90
C GLN A 83 -3.14 -6.32 -13.65
N TYR A 84 -4.08 -6.66 -12.77
CA TYR A 84 -4.28 -5.95 -11.50
C TYR A 84 -3.04 -5.99 -10.60
N GLN A 85 -2.32 -7.12 -10.57
CA GLN A 85 -1.06 -7.21 -9.84
C GLN A 85 0.00 -6.22 -10.37
N LYS A 86 0.12 -6.09 -11.69
CA LYS A 86 1.07 -5.13 -12.30
C LYS A 86 0.69 -3.70 -12.00
N GLU A 87 -0.60 -3.36 -12.11
CA GLU A 87 -1.09 -2.02 -11.82
C GLU A 87 -0.88 -1.66 -10.35
N TRP A 88 -1.22 -2.56 -9.42
CA TRP A 88 -0.97 -2.38 -8.00
C TRP A 88 0.52 -2.16 -7.69
N LEU A 89 1.41 -2.94 -8.29
CA LEU A 89 2.86 -2.78 -8.12
C LEU A 89 3.36 -1.44 -8.67
N ALA A 90 2.81 -0.97 -9.79
CA ALA A 90 3.19 0.30 -10.38
C ALA A 90 2.73 1.49 -9.52
N ILE A 91 1.52 1.43 -8.97
CA ILE A 91 1.03 2.42 -7.99
C ILE A 91 1.93 2.43 -6.76
N ARG A 92 2.25 1.26 -6.20
CA ARG A 92 3.14 1.14 -5.05
C ARG A 92 4.51 1.76 -5.31
N ASP A 93 5.06 1.58 -6.51
CA ASP A 93 6.36 2.12 -6.89
C ASP A 93 6.35 3.65 -6.94
N VAL A 94 5.26 4.26 -7.40
CA VAL A 94 5.08 5.72 -7.38
C VAL A 94 4.97 6.25 -5.95
N LEU A 95 4.23 5.57 -5.08
CA LEU A 95 3.94 6.04 -3.72
C LEU A 95 5.13 5.94 -2.76
N LYS A 96 6.07 5.01 -2.99
CA LYS A 96 7.17 4.72 -2.06
C LYS A 96 8.05 5.93 -1.72
N ASP A 97 8.13 6.92 -2.62
CA ASP A 97 8.96 8.11 -2.46
C ASP A 97 8.13 9.40 -2.29
N ARG A 98 6.79 9.30 -2.31
CA ARG A 98 5.88 10.46 -2.35
C ARG A 98 5.00 10.62 -1.11
N LEU A 99 4.98 9.62 -0.23
CA LEU A 99 4.25 9.69 1.03
C LEU A 99 5.13 10.26 2.15
N VAL A 100 4.57 11.19 2.91
CA VAL A 100 5.19 11.74 4.11
C VAL A 100 4.32 11.48 5.33
N TRP A 101 4.96 11.17 6.44
CA TRP A 101 4.29 11.12 7.74
C TRP A 101 4.09 12.55 8.27
N THR A 102 2.84 12.95 8.45
CA THR A 102 2.50 14.30 8.94
C THR A 102 1.18 14.27 9.70
N GLN A 103 0.93 15.35 10.45
CA GLN A 103 -0.39 15.61 11.01
C GLN A 103 -1.38 15.88 9.87
N LEU A 104 -2.51 15.18 9.90
CA LEU A 104 -3.61 15.33 8.96
C LEU A 104 -4.46 16.53 9.40
N LEU A 105 -4.46 17.58 8.58
CA LEU A 105 -5.16 18.83 8.92
C LEU A 105 -6.69 18.73 8.76
N CYS A 106 -7.20 17.71 8.06
CA CYS A 106 -8.63 17.56 7.77
C CYS A 106 -9.35 16.50 8.63
N VAL A 107 -8.65 15.80 9.53
CA VAL A 107 -9.22 14.79 10.45
C VAL A 107 -8.61 14.98 11.84
N ASP A 108 -9.41 15.47 12.79
CA ASP A 108 -9.15 15.61 14.23
C ASP A 108 -7.74 15.20 14.69
N GLU A 109 -6.78 16.13 14.62
CA GLU A 109 -5.39 16.04 15.11
C GLU A 109 -4.68 14.67 14.93
N SER A 110 -5.06 13.91 13.91
CA SER A 110 -4.53 12.57 13.67
C SER A 110 -3.24 12.64 12.85
N TYR A 111 -2.33 11.69 13.05
CA TYR A 111 -1.14 11.54 12.19
C TYR A 111 -1.37 10.44 11.16
N GLY A 112 -0.87 10.64 9.95
CA GLY A 112 -0.95 9.64 8.90
C GLY A 112 0.02 9.90 7.76
N TYR A 113 0.00 8.99 6.78
CA TYR A 113 0.70 9.18 5.52
C TYR A 113 -0.12 10.08 4.60
N HIS A 114 0.51 11.14 4.11
CA HIS A 114 -0.07 12.12 3.21
C HIS A 114 0.83 12.31 1.99
N LEU A 115 0.26 12.76 0.86
CA LEU A 115 1.04 13.11 -0.33
C LEU A 115 1.55 14.54 -0.24
N THR A 116 2.83 14.79 -0.52
CA THR A 116 3.36 16.17 -0.53
C THR A 116 2.84 16.98 -1.71
N ASP A 117 2.67 16.33 -2.85
CA ASP A 117 2.09 16.92 -4.06
C ASP A 117 1.01 15.98 -4.60
N TYR A 118 -0.24 16.26 -4.23
CA TYR A 118 -1.37 15.43 -4.61
C TYR A 118 -1.54 15.36 -6.13
N SER A 119 -1.56 16.51 -6.80
CA SER A 119 -1.82 16.60 -8.25
C SER A 119 -0.73 15.92 -9.09
N GLU A 120 0.55 16.14 -8.75
CA GLU A 120 1.65 15.48 -9.45
C GLU A 120 1.66 13.98 -9.17
N THR A 121 1.30 13.56 -7.96
CA THR A 121 1.22 12.14 -7.63
C THR A 121 0.09 11.45 -8.37
N ILE A 122 -1.10 12.07 -8.47
CA ILE A 122 -2.20 11.53 -9.28
C ILE A 122 -1.79 11.39 -10.73
N THR A 123 -1.12 12.39 -11.29
CA THR A 123 -0.58 12.32 -12.65
C THR A 123 0.39 11.14 -12.81
N ALA A 124 1.33 10.97 -11.87
CA ALA A 124 2.29 9.87 -11.89
C ALA A 124 1.64 8.48 -11.73
N ILE A 125 0.61 8.37 -10.89
CA ILE A 125 -0.19 7.14 -10.74
C ILE A 125 -0.92 6.82 -12.05
N SER A 126 -1.58 7.81 -12.65
CA SER A 126 -2.28 7.65 -13.93
C SER A 126 -1.34 7.19 -15.04
N ASP A 127 -0.16 7.81 -15.15
CA ASP A 127 0.88 7.40 -16.10
C ASP A 127 1.33 5.95 -15.85
N ALA A 128 1.64 5.62 -14.60
CA ALA A 128 2.13 4.29 -14.23
C ALA A 128 1.11 3.20 -14.59
N VAL A 129 -0.17 3.41 -14.28
CA VAL A 129 -1.26 2.48 -14.62
C VAL A 129 -1.46 2.40 -16.14
N PHE A 130 -1.48 3.56 -16.82
CA PHE A 130 -1.67 3.62 -18.27
C PHE A 130 -0.58 2.85 -19.01
N TYR A 131 0.71 3.07 -18.71
CA TYR A 131 1.80 2.37 -19.41
C TYR A 131 1.92 0.89 -19.04
N VAL A 132 1.42 0.49 -17.86
CA VAL A 132 1.27 -0.93 -17.53
C VAL A 132 0.24 -1.63 -18.43
N ARG A 133 -0.85 -0.94 -18.80
CA ARG A 133 -1.84 -1.43 -19.77
C ARG A 133 -1.33 -1.38 -21.20
N HIS A 134 -0.46 -0.43 -21.51
CA HIS A 134 0.07 -0.18 -22.87
C HIS A 134 1.59 -0.35 -22.97
N PRO A 135 2.16 -1.53 -22.68
CA PRO A 135 3.61 -1.73 -22.64
C PRO A 135 4.28 -1.49 -24.01
N LYS A 136 3.54 -1.63 -25.12
CA LYS A 136 4.02 -1.37 -26.48
C LYS A 136 4.36 0.09 -26.75
N LEU A 137 3.84 1.02 -25.94
CA LEU A 137 4.17 2.44 -26.04
C LEU A 137 5.56 2.75 -25.46
N GLY A 138 6.13 1.86 -24.64
CA GLY A 138 7.48 2.02 -24.09
C GLY A 138 7.67 3.30 -23.29
N GLY A 139 6.62 3.84 -22.65
CA GLY A 139 6.68 5.08 -21.89
C GLY A 139 6.72 6.35 -22.75
N ARG A 140 6.60 6.27 -24.08
CA ARG A 140 6.57 7.46 -24.92
C ARG A 140 5.30 8.27 -24.65
N GLN A 141 5.42 9.59 -24.72
CA GLN A 141 4.28 10.49 -24.59
C GLN A 141 3.17 10.16 -25.60
N ILE A 142 1.92 10.19 -25.11
CA ILE A 142 0.71 10.10 -25.92
C ILE A 142 0.67 11.29 -26.89
N GLN A 143 0.53 11.00 -28.18
CA GLN A 143 0.49 12.01 -29.23
C GLN A 143 -0.93 12.62 -29.32
N PRO A 144 -1.07 13.89 -29.75
CA PRO A 144 -2.38 14.57 -29.79
C PRO A 144 -3.46 13.87 -30.64
N HIS A 145 -3.06 13.10 -31.65
CA HIS A 145 -3.97 12.36 -32.52
C HIS A 145 -4.42 11.01 -31.93
N GLU A 146 -3.79 10.54 -30.85
CA GLU A 146 -4.10 9.26 -30.19
C GLU A 146 -5.27 9.42 -29.21
N THR A 147 -6.42 9.81 -29.76
CA THR A 147 -7.59 10.22 -28.96
C THR A 147 -8.10 9.14 -28.02
N GLU A 148 -7.96 7.86 -28.36
CA GLU A 148 -8.34 6.73 -27.51
C GLU A 148 -7.44 6.63 -26.27
N PHE A 149 -6.12 6.75 -26.43
CA PHE A 149 -5.18 6.77 -25.31
C PHE A 149 -5.37 7.98 -24.41
N ILE A 150 -5.63 9.15 -25.00
CA ILE A 150 -5.96 10.37 -24.23
C ILE A 150 -7.21 10.14 -23.40
N ARG A 151 -8.26 9.54 -23.98
CA ARG A 151 -9.52 9.27 -23.27
C ARG A 151 -9.32 8.28 -22.13
N GLU A 152 -8.58 7.20 -22.36
CA GLU A 152 -8.30 6.22 -21.31
C GLU A 152 -7.50 6.83 -20.16
N TRP A 153 -6.42 7.56 -20.46
CA TRP A 153 -5.60 8.21 -19.46
C TRP A 153 -6.40 9.20 -18.61
N LYS A 154 -7.29 9.97 -19.25
CA LYS A 154 -8.23 10.87 -18.55
C LYS A 154 -9.18 10.08 -17.66
N SER A 155 -9.75 8.98 -18.16
CA SER A 155 -10.64 8.14 -17.37
C SER A 155 -9.96 7.58 -16.12
N ILE A 156 -8.68 7.20 -16.19
CA ILE A 156 -7.91 6.78 -15.00
C ILE A 156 -7.81 7.95 -14.02
N SER A 157 -7.39 9.13 -14.50
CA SER A 157 -7.18 10.33 -13.68
C SER A 157 -8.46 10.86 -13.03
N GLU A 158 -9.60 10.74 -13.69
CA GLU A 158 -10.90 11.21 -13.20
C GLU A 158 -11.49 10.34 -12.06
N ASN A 159 -10.91 9.16 -11.79
CA ASN A 159 -11.30 8.35 -10.63
C ASN A 159 -10.81 8.94 -9.30
N PHE A 160 -9.83 9.85 -9.33
CA PHE A 160 -9.29 10.46 -8.13
C PHE A 160 -10.04 11.75 -7.79
N PRO A 161 -10.43 11.97 -6.52
CA PRO A 161 -11.01 13.24 -6.11
C PRO A 161 -10.00 14.38 -6.28
N PRO A 162 -10.43 15.65 -6.38
CA PRO A 162 -9.51 16.79 -6.54
C PRO A 162 -8.56 16.97 -5.33
N SER A 163 -8.96 16.47 -4.17
CA SER A 163 -8.14 16.36 -2.97
C SER A 163 -8.70 15.26 -2.03
N LEU A 164 -7.85 14.69 -1.18
CA LEU A 164 -8.26 13.73 -0.12
C LEU A 164 -8.40 14.40 1.27
N CYS A 165 -7.83 15.60 1.36
CA CYS A 165 -8.09 16.72 2.25
C CYS A 165 -8.06 17.94 1.30
#